data_AF-A0A2J0MG44-F1
#
_entry.id   AF-A0A2J0MG44-F1
#
_cell.length_a   1.000
_cell.length_b   1.000
_cell.length_c   1.000
_cell.angle_alpha   90.00
_cell.angle_beta   90.00
_cell.angle_gamma   90.00
#
_symmetry.space_group_name_H-M   'P 1'
#
loop_
_entity.id
_entity.type
_entity.pdbx_description
1 polymer ?
#
loop_
_entity_poly.entity_id
_entity_poly.type
_entity_poly.pdbx_seq_one_letter_code
_entity_poly.pdbx_strand_id
1 'polypeptide(L)'
;MVKKLKIKMSSKIKNIIIFTVIGVSLILVYIFFIKKAPDQGNLISSFSTSGIVPENTGIQDGDSTVSQDFLSVLLGVKNIKLDDSIFSNKSFINLHDSSILLTSPGDEGRVNPFAPIGNDPVLKQVDQTIFTDSTPIQ
;
A
#
# COMPACT_ATOMS: atom_id res chain seq x y z
N MET A 1 32.61 -50.44 -31.76
CA MET A 1 32.91 -49.81 -33.07
C MET A 1 31.96 -48.62 -33.27
N VAL A 2 32.43 -47.38 -33.08
CA VAL A 2 31.57 -46.19 -33.16
C VAL A 2 31.55 -45.69 -34.61
N LYS A 3 30.42 -45.85 -35.31
CA LYS A 3 30.23 -45.29 -36.65
C LYS A 3 30.15 -43.77 -36.56
N LYS A 4 31.20 -43.06 -37.01
CA LYS A 4 31.12 -41.62 -37.26
C LYS A 4 30.31 -41.36 -38.53
N LEU A 5 29.10 -40.83 -38.37
CA LEU A 5 28.24 -40.44 -39.49
C LEU A 5 28.73 -39.09 -40.06
N LYS A 6 29.32 -39.11 -41.26
CA LYS A 6 29.82 -37.91 -41.94
C LYS A 6 28.71 -37.37 -42.85
N ILE A 7 28.02 -36.32 -42.40
CA ILE A 7 26.92 -35.70 -43.15
C ILE A 7 27.49 -34.82 -44.27
N LYS A 8 27.19 -35.17 -45.52
CA LYS A 8 27.62 -34.44 -46.71
C LYS A 8 26.60 -33.34 -47.03
N MET A 9 26.86 -32.14 -46.50
CA MET A 9 26.01 -30.96 -46.71
C MET A 9 26.26 -30.32 -48.09
N SER A 10 25.19 -30.00 -48.83
CA SER A 10 25.27 -29.18 -50.06
C SER A 10 25.58 -27.71 -49.70
N SER A 11 26.29 -26.99 -50.56
CA SER A 11 26.77 -25.62 -50.26
C SER A 11 25.65 -24.64 -49.90
N LYS A 12 24.45 -24.83 -50.47
CA LYS A 12 23.27 -24.02 -50.17
C LYS A 12 22.78 -24.22 -48.73
N ILE A 13 22.82 -25.46 -48.24
CA ILE A 13 22.43 -25.80 -46.85
C ILE A 13 23.45 -25.23 -45.84
N LYS A 14 24.74 -25.18 -46.18
CA LYS A 14 25.75 -24.57 -45.28
C LYS A 14 25.51 -23.06 -45.13
N ASN A 15 25.15 -22.38 -46.22
CA ASN A 15 24.82 -20.97 -46.19
C ASN A 15 23.49 -20.69 -45.45
N ILE A 16 22.53 -21.63 -45.49
CA ILE A 16 21.31 -21.50 -44.67
C ILE A 16 21.65 -21.61 -43.18
N ILE A 17 22.48 -22.60 -42.80
CA ILE A 17 22.85 -22.86 -41.40
C ILE A 17 23.61 -21.67 -40.81
N ILE A 18 24.55 -21.08 -41.56
CA ILE A 18 25.32 -19.93 -41.06
C ILE A 18 24.39 -18.72 -40.81
N PHE A 19 23.44 -18.45 -41.70
CA PHE A 19 22.44 -17.39 -41.51
C PHE A 19 21.56 -17.64 -40.29
N THR A 20 21.12 -18.89 -40.08
CA THR A 20 20.33 -19.26 -38.90
C THR A 20 21.11 -19.04 -37.61
N VAL A 21 22.38 -19.45 -37.57
CA VAL A 21 23.24 -19.27 -36.39
C VAL A 21 23.47 -17.80 -36.08
N ILE A 22 23.76 -16.96 -37.08
CA ILE A 22 23.87 -15.50 -36.89
C ILE A 22 22.56 -14.91 -36.38
N GLY A 23 21.41 -15.29 -36.97
CA GLY A 23 20.11 -14.77 -36.57
C GLY A 23 19.78 -15.08 -35.12
N VAL A 24 19.97 -16.34 -34.69
CA VAL A 24 19.77 -16.74 -33.29
C VAL A 24 20.73 -16.01 -32.36
N SER A 25 21.99 -15.84 -32.76
CA SER A 25 22.98 -15.12 -31.95
C SER A 25 22.61 -13.65 -31.75
N LEU A 26 22.08 -12.96 -32.78
CA LEU A 26 21.63 -11.57 -32.67
C LEU A 26 20.41 -11.44 -31.76
N ILE A 27 19.47 -12.38 -31.82
CA ILE A 27 18.29 -12.42 -30.95
C ILE A 27 18.71 -12.57 -29.48
N LEU A 28 19.69 -13.44 -29.19
CA LEU A 28 20.22 -13.59 -27.84
C LEU A 28 20.88 -12.29 -27.36
N VAL A 29 21.73 -11.66 -28.17
CA VAL A 29 22.34 -10.38 -27.81
C VAL A 29 21.28 -9.32 -27.53
N TYR A 30 20.23 -9.23 -28.36
CA TYR A 30 19.12 -8.29 -28.15
C TYR A 30 18.41 -8.51 -26.81
N ILE A 31 18.05 -9.75 -26.49
CA ILE A 31 17.33 -10.07 -25.24
C ILE A 31 18.23 -9.84 -24.01
N PHE A 32 19.52 -10.16 -24.09
CA PHE A 32 20.42 -10.06 -22.94
C PHE A 32 21.01 -8.66 -22.71
N PHE A 33 21.28 -7.89 -23.78
CA PHE A 33 21.98 -6.60 -23.67
C PHE A 33 21.09 -5.38 -23.96
N ILE A 34 20.12 -5.48 -24.86
CA ILE A 34 19.30 -4.33 -25.28
C ILE A 34 17.96 -4.29 -24.54
N LYS A 35 17.34 -5.44 -24.30
CA LYS A 35 16.08 -5.52 -23.56
C LYS A 35 16.35 -5.40 -22.06
N LYS A 36 16.45 -4.15 -21.58
CA LYS A 36 16.48 -3.86 -20.14
C LYS A 36 15.24 -4.47 -19.48
N ALA A 37 15.42 -5.11 -18.32
CA ALA A 37 14.30 -5.59 -17.54
C ALA A 37 13.35 -4.40 -17.25
N PRO A 38 12.02 -4.61 -17.27
CA PRO A 38 11.08 -3.55 -16.94
C PRO A 38 11.45 -2.96 -15.59
N ASP A 39 11.57 -1.63 -15.54
CA ASP A 39 11.95 -0.92 -14.34
C ASP A 39 10.98 -1.31 -13.22
N GLN A 40 11.50 -2.00 -12.20
CA GLN A 40 10.74 -2.26 -10.99
C GLN A 40 10.54 -0.89 -10.34
N GLY A 41 9.29 -0.41 -10.33
CA GLY A 41 8.94 0.93 -9.85
C GLY A 41 9.57 1.20 -8.49
N ASN A 42 10.47 2.18 -8.44
CA ASN A 42 11.11 2.58 -7.21
C ASN A 42 10.09 3.34 -6.36
N LEU A 43 10.00 3.01 -5.07
CA LEU A 43 9.10 3.70 -4.16
C LEU A 43 9.60 5.14 -3.98
N ILE A 44 8.77 6.12 -4.31
CA ILE A 44 9.07 7.54 -4.16
C ILE A 44 8.39 7.99 -2.87
N SER A 45 9.17 8.29 -1.82
CA SER A 45 8.62 8.95 -0.63
C SER A 45 8.40 10.43 -0.93
N SER A 46 7.17 10.83 -1.19
CA SER A 46 6.75 12.23 -1.22
C SER A 46 6.38 12.66 0.19
N PHE A 47 7.35 13.20 0.94
CA PHE A 47 7.04 13.98 2.14
C PHE A 47 6.53 15.33 1.66
N SER A 48 5.22 15.55 1.71
CA SER A 48 4.63 16.87 1.55
C SER A 48 5.00 17.69 2.79
N THR A 49 6.01 18.54 2.67
CA THR A 49 6.27 19.63 3.62
C THR A 49 5.07 20.59 3.57
N SER A 50 4.06 20.30 4.38
CA SER A 50 2.94 21.20 4.66
C SER A 50 2.53 20.97 6.10
N GLY A 51 3.13 21.74 7.01
CA GLY A 51 2.76 21.70 8.42
C GLY A 51 3.92 22.06 9.33
N ILE A 52 4.11 23.37 9.54
CA ILE A 52 4.46 24.02 10.82
C ILE A 52 5.45 23.24 11.70
N VAL A 53 6.68 23.74 11.77
CA VAL A 53 7.64 23.44 12.85
C VAL A 53 6.97 23.74 14.20
N PRO A 54 6.73 22.77 15.09
CA PRO A 54 6.44 23.08 16.47
C PRO A 54 7.79 23.42 17.11
N GLU A 55 8.04 24.71 17.24
CA GLU A 55 8.97 25.21 18.23
C GLU A 55 8.46 24.76 19.61
N ASN A 56 9.30 23.99 20.30
CA ASN A 56 9.22 23.71 21.73
C ASN A 56 8.12 22.74 22.21
N THR A 57 8.34 21.44 22.05
CA THR A 57 8.04 20.47 23.13
C THR A 57 9.08 19.36 23.07
N GLY A 58 9.80 19.17 24.18
CA GLY A 58 10.96 18.29 24.26
C GLY A 58 10.68 16.87 23.77
N ILE A 59 11.32 16.49 22.67
CA ILE A 59 11.51 15.10 22.28
C ILE A 59 12.95 14.77 22.65
N GLN A 60 13.08 13.76 23.50
CA GLN A 60 14.37 13.17 23.86
C GLN A 60 15.13 12.81 22.58
N ASP A 61 16.43 13.08 22.60
CA ASP A 61 17.41 12.85 21.53
C ASP A 61 17.60 11.35 21.15
N GLY A 62 16.63 10.49 21.47
CA GLY A 62 16.65 9.03 21.26
C GLY A 62 15.75 8.51 20.13
N ASP A 63 14.86 9.34 19.56
CA ASP A 63 13.90 8.91 18.52
C ASP A 63 14.36 9.22 17.07
N SER A 64 15.41 10.04 16.91
CA SER A 64 15.95 10.40 15.60
C SER A 64 16.61 9.20 14.91
N THR A 65 17.32 8.37 15.67
CA THR A 65 17.96 7.14 15.18
C THR A 65 16.92 6.08 14.80
N VAL A 66 15.89 5.89 15.62
CA VAL A 66 14.80 4.93 15.35
C VAL A 66 14.03 5.30 14.08
N SER A 67 13.75 6.60 13.90
CA SER A 67 13.10 7.11 12.70
C SER A 67 13.98 6.94 11.45
N GLN A 68 15.30 7.13 11.59
CA GLN A 68 16.24 7.01 10.48
C GLN A 68 16.51 5.55 10.10
N ASP A 69 16.53 4.65 11.07
CA ASP A 69 16.63 3.20 10.86
C ASP A 69 15.35 2.65 10.21
N PHE A 70 14.17 3.07 10.67
CA PHE A 70 12.90 2.69 10.04
C PHE A 70 12.81 3.20 8.60
N LEU A 71 13.19 4.45 8.33
CA LEU A 71 13.23 5.01 6.98
C LEU A 71 14.25 4.28 6.10
N SER A 72 15.40 3.88 6.65
CA SER A 72 16.43 3.11 5.93
C SER A 72 15.95 1.69 5.59
N VAL A 73 15.23 1.04 6.51
CA VAL A 73 14.55 -0.24 6.26
C VAL A 73 13.49 -0.07 5.18
N LEU A 74 12.65 0.97 5.26
CA LEU A 74 11.59 1.24 4.30
C LEU A 74 12.14 1.53 2.89
N LEU A 75 13.24 2.29 2.78
CA LEU A 75 13.97 2.50 1.53
C LEU A 75 14.66 1.23 1.01
N GLY A 76 15.08 0.34 1.92
CA GLY A 76 15.68 -0.95 1.58
C GLY A 76 14.70 -1.95 0.99
N VAL A 77 13.40 -1.81 1.29
CA VAL A 77 12.34 -2.64 0.72
C VAL A 77 12.03 -2.18 -0.72
N LYS A 78 12.83 -2.70 -1.67
CA LYS A 78 12.67 -2.40 -3.10
C LYS A 78 11.48 -3.11 -3.77
N ASN A 79 11.00 -4.21 -3.19
CA ASN A 79 9.95 -5.03 -3.78
C ASN A 79 9.16 -5.74 -2.67
N ILE A 80 7.88 -5.39 -2.55
CA ILE A 80 6.92 -6.07 -1.68
C ILE A 80 6.08 -6.97 -2.57
N LYS A 81 6.33 -8.27 -2.48
CA LYS A 81 5.44 -9.26 -3.09
C LYS A 81 4.41 -9.67 -2.05
N LEU A 82 3.16 -9.38 -2.34
CA LEU A 82 2.05 -9.93 -1.59
C LEU A 82 1.84 -11.37 -2.06
N ASP A 83 1.58 -12.26 -1.11
CA ASP A 83 1.17 -13.62 -1.42
C ASP A 83 -0.32 -13.63 -1.77
N ASP A 84 -0.63 -13.77 -3.06
CA ASP A 84 -2.01 -13.78 -3.55
C ASP A 84 -2.79 -15.04 -3.10
N SER A 85 -2.13 -16.01 -2.47
CA SER A 85 -2.78 -17.20 -1.89
C SER A 85 -3.83 -16.82 -0.84
N ILE A 86 -3.67 -15.67 -0.17
CA ILE A 86 -4.63 -15.18 0.83
C ILE A 86 -6.01 -14.93 0.24
N PHE A 87 -6.09 -14.51 -1.03
CA PHE A 87 -7.35 -14.26 -1.75
C PHE A 87 -8.05 -15.55 -2.19
N SER A 88 -7.31 -16.66 -2.21
CA SER A 88 -7.85 -18.00 -2.50
C SER A 88 -8.36 -18.72 -1.25
N ASN A 89 -8.12 -18.15 -0.06
CA ASN A 89 -8.57 -18.74 1.20
C ASN A 89 -10.10 -18.62 1.31
N LYS A 90 -10.76 -19.72 1.72
CA LYS A 90 -12.21 -19.72 1.97
C LYS A 90 -12.66 -18.61 2.92
N SER A 91 -11.83 -18.25 3.91
CA SER A 91 -12.15 -17.18 4.87
C SER A 91 -12.21 -15.81 4.19
N PHE A 92 -11.33 -15.54 3.21
CA PHE A 92 -11.35 -14.31 2.43
C PHE A 92 -12.53 -14.30 1.45
N ILE A 93 -12.79 -15.43 0.77
CA ILE A 93 -13.93 -15.58 -0.16
C ILE A 93 -15.27 -15.40 0.55
N ASN A 94 -15.39 -15.88 1.78
CA ASN A 94 -16.60 -15.76 2.59
C ASN A 94 -16.66 -14.47 3.41
N LEU A 95 -15.67 -13.56 3.28
CA LEU A 95 -15.69 -12.28 3.98
C LEU A 95 -16.76 -11.39 3.35
N HIS A 96 -17.93 -11.35 3.97
CA HIS A 96 -18.99 -10.43 3.62
C HIS A 96 -18.83 -9.13 4.41
N ASP A 97 -18.79 -8.00 3.70
CA ASP A 97 -18.90 -6.70 4.33
C ASP A 97 -20.28 -6.55 4.99
N SER A 98 -20.29 -6.15 6.26
CA SER A 98 -21.51 -5.93 7.05
C SER A 98 -21.85 -4.45 7.09
N SER A 99 -21.95 -3.83 5.92
CA SER A 99 -22.39 -2.46 5.78
C SER A 99 -23.85 -2.33 6.25
N ILE A 100 -24.06 -1.60 7.34
CA ILE A 100 -25.39 -1.19 7.80
C ILE A 100 -25.63 0.27 7.42
N LEU A 101 -26.87 0.58 7.04
CA LEU A 101 -27.28 1.97 6.85
C LEU A 101 -27.40 2.63 8.23
N LEU A 102 -26.43 3.47 8.57
CA LEU A 102 -26.51 4.32 9.75
C LEU A 102 -27.49 5.47 9.45
N THR A 103 -28.73 5.34 9.89
CA THR A 103 -29.66 6.47 9.97
C THR A 103 -29.23 7.30 11.18
N SER A 104 -28.32 8.24 10.98
CA SER A 104 -27.84 9.06 12.10
C SER A 104 -28.95 10.04 12.53
N PRO A 105 -29.49 9.97 13.77
CA PRO A 105 -30.50 10.91 14.25
C PRO A 105 -29.93 12.32 14.45
N GLY A 106 -28.62 12.51 14.27
CA GLY A 106 -27.94 13.81 14.28
C GLY A 106 -27.55 14.31 15.66
N ASP A 107 -27.79 13.52 16.71
CA ASP A 107 -27.43 13.78 18.12
C ASP A 107 -26.35 12.83 18.65
N GLU A 108 -25.68 12.12 17.75
CA GLU A 108 -24.70 11.10 18.10
C GLU A 108 -23.31 11.71 18.33
N GLY A 109 -22.71 11.41 19.48
CA GLY A 109 -21.35 11.81 19.81
C GLY A 109 -21.26 12.82 20.95
N ARG A 110 -20.06 12.93 21.53
CA ARG A 110 -19.76 13.95 22.54
C ARG A 110 -19.46 15.28 21.84
N VAL A 111 -19.80 16.38 22.50
CA VAL A 111 -19.36 17.72 22.08
C VAL A 111 -17.84 17.73 21.91
N ASN A 112 -17.37 18.30 20.79
CA ASN A 112 -15.96 18.34 20.46
C ASN A 112 -15.22 19.26 21.46
N PRO A 113 -14.38 18.74 22.37
CA PRO A 113 -13.69 19.56 23.38
C PRO A 113 -12.55 20.40 22.79
N PHE A 114 -12.28 20.23 21.49
CA PHE A 114 -11.29 21.01 20.73
C PHE A 114 -11.97 22.03 19.78
N ALA A 115 -13.28 22.24 19.88
CA ALA A 115 -13.95 23.30 19.13
C ALA A 115 -13.47 24.68 19.64
N PRO A 116 -13.22 25.64 18.74
CA PRO A 116 -12.99 27.03 19.14
C PRO A 116 -14.13 27.53 20.02
N ILE A 117 -13.79 28.29 21.05
CA ILE A 117 -14.78 28.83 21.99
C ILE A 117 -15.76 29.72 21.21
N GLY A 118 -17.05 29.47 21.37
CA GLY A 118 -18.13 30.18 20.66
C GLY A 118 -18.77 29.38 19.51
N ASN A 119 -18.30 28.17 19.21
CA ASN A 119 -18.87 27.27 18.21
C ASN A 119 -19.63 26.07 18.83
N ASP A 120 -20.05 26.18 20.08
CA ASP A 120 -20.75 25.09 20.77
C ASP A 120 -22.09 24.77 20.09
N PRO A 121 -22.36 23.50 19.75
CA PRO A 121 -23.68 23.10 19.29
C PRO A 121 -24.64 23.27 20.46
N VAL A 122 -25.66 24.12 20.27
CA VAL A 122 -26.76 24.30 21.23
C VAL A 122 -27.46 22.94 21.36
N LEU A 123 -27.20 22.23 22.47
CA LEU A 123 -27.89 21.00 22.80
C LEU A 123 -29.39 21.30 22.84
N LYS A 124 -30.20 20.59 22.03
CA LYS A 124 -31.65 20.62 22.16
C LYS A 124 -32.00 20.00 23.51
N GLN A 125 -32.29 20.87 24.46
CA GLN A 125 -32.67 20.53 25.83
C GLN A 125 -33.87 19.57 25.80
N VAL A 126 -33.63 18.32 26.20
CA VAL A 126 -34.69 17.36 26.51
C VAL A 126 -35.49 17.94 27.69
N ASP A 127 -36.76 18.18 27.45
CA ASP A 127 -37.74 18.69 28.40
C ASP A 127 -37.85 17.71 29.58
N GLN A 128 -37.12 17.99 30.66
CA GLN A 128 -37.30 17.30 31.94
C GLN A 128 -38.61 17.78 32.53
N THR A 129 -39.66 17.00 32.35
CA THR A 129 -40.92 17.14 33.08
C THR A 129 -40.61 17.01 34.57
N ILE A 130 -40.57 18.16 35.23
CA ILE A 130 -40.42 18.33 36.66
C ILE A 130 -41.61 17.65 37.35
N PHE A 131 -41.40 16.46 37.93
CA PHE A 131 -42.29 15.92 38.95
C PHE A 131 -41.90 16.55 40.29
N THR A 132 -42.52 17.68 40.64
CA THR A 132 -42.57 18.16 42.03
C THR A 132 -43.56 17.28 42.78
N ASP A 133 -43.07 16.24 43.47
CA ASP A 133 -43.81 15.67 44.59
C ASP A 133 -43.64 16.60 45.80
N SER A 134 -44.62 17.48 45.98
CA SER A 134 -44.77 18.28 47.20
C SER A 134 -46.16 18.02 47.76
N THR A 135 -46.25 17.04 48.66
CA THR A 135 -47.40 16.90 49.55
C THR A 135 -46.93 17.13 50.99
N PRO A 136 -47.25 18.29 51.62
CA PRO A 136 -47.16 18.43 53.06
C PRO A 136 -48.57 18.27 53.65
N ILE A 137 -48.80 17.25 54.48
CA ILE A 137 -49.98 17.24 55.36
C ILE A 137 -49.56 16.73 56.73
N GLN A 138 -50.04 17.49 57.73
CA GLN A 138 -49.90 17.32 59.18
C GLN A 138 -50.41 15.97 59.71
#